data_AF-A0A3D0NRD6-F1
#
_entry.id   AF-A0A3D0NRD6-F1
#
_cell.length_a   1.000
_cell.length_b   1.000
_cell.length_c   1.000
_cell.angle_alpha   90.00
_cell.angle_beta   90.00
_cell.angle_gamma   90.00
#
_symmetry.space_group_name_H-M   'P 1'
#
loop_
_entity.id
_entity.type
_entity.pdbx_description
1 polymer ?
#
loop_
_entity_poly.entity_id
_entity_poly.type
_entity_poly.pdbx_seq_one_letter_code
_entity_poly.pdbx_strand_id
1 'polypeptide(L)'
;SLEDMDMSEFQDGATYTQIKDYVLEHSGLKVSNLYISQIKRKCGIEVGKNYNLPKSEDSRQPLCPPEKEKAIREAFKYFGII
;
A
#
# COMPACT_ATOMS: atom_id res chain seq x y z
N SER A 1 -20.76 -8.77 -2.83
CA SER A 1 -20.03 -8.36 -4.03
C SER A 1 -19.30 -7.05 -3.76
N LEU A 2 -18.30 -6.69 -4.58
CA LEU A 2 -17.68 -5.35 -4.56
C LEU A 2 -18.71 -4.23 -4.83
N GLU A 3 -19.85 -4.59 -5.41
CA GLU A 3 -20.97 -3.71 -5.74
C GLU A 3 -21.70 -3.12 -4.51
N ASP A 4 -21.45 -3.65 -3.30
CA ASP A 4 -22.10 -3.22 -2.06
C ASP A 4 -21.17 -2.47 -1.09
N MET A 5 -19.96 -2.10 -1.51
CA MET A 5 -19.01 -1.39 -0.65
C MET A 5 -19.32 0.11 -0.66
N ASP A 6 -19.83 0.63 0.46
CA ASP A 6 -20.07 2.06 0.63
C ASP A 6 -18.75 2.83 0.52
N MET A 7 -18.60 3.56 -0.60
CA MET A 7 -17.37 4.29 -0.89
C MET A 7 -17.23 5.58 -0.06
N SER A 8 -18.25 5.93 0.75
CA SER A 8 -18.24 7.11 1.61
C SER A 8 -17.19 7.04 2.72
N GLU A 9 -16.81 5.82 3.14
CA GLU A 9 -15.75 5.58 4.14
C GLU A 9 -14.34 5.90 3.61
N PHE A 10 -14.16 6.07 2.29
CA PHE A 10 -12.86 6.38 1.69
C PHE A 10 -12.58 7.88 1.53
N GLN A 11 -13.40 8.77 2.11
CA GLN A 11 -13.12 10.22 2.10
C GLN A 11 -11.75 10.58 2.72
N ASP A 12 -11.22 9.73 3.62
CA ASP A 12 -9.87 9.85 4.21
C ASP A 12 -8.82 8.91 3.57
N GLY A 13 -9.16 8.24 2.45
CA GLY A 13 -8.36 7.20 1.79
C GLY A 13 -8.47 5.82 2.45
N ALA A 14 -7.70 4.83 1.97
CA ALA A 14 -7.72 3.47 2.52
C ALA A 14 -6.64 3.19 3.59
N THR A 15 -7.02 2.41 4.59
CA THR A 15 -6.14 1.87 5.62
C THR A 15 -5.17 0.83 5.04
N TYR A 16 -4.06 0.56 5.75
CA TYR A 16 -3.11 -0.48 5.35
C TYR A 16 -3.75 -1.88 5.28
N THR A 17 -4.76 -2.15 6.11
CA THR A 17 -5.48 -3.43 6.09
C THR A 17 -6.32 -3.56 4.83
N GLN A 18 -7.14 -2.56 4.51
CA GLN A 18 -7.95 -2.53 3.27
C GLN A 18 -7.09 -2.69 2.01
N ILE A 19 -5.91 -2.02 1.96
CA ILE A 19 -4.98 -2.17 0.84
C ILE A 19 -4.45 -3.61 0.74
N LYS A 20 -4.12 -4.26 1.86
CA LYS A 20 -3.64 -5.64 1.85
C LYS A 20 -4.71 -6.62 1.41
N ASP A 21 -5.93 -6.45 1.90
CA ASP A 21 -7.04 -7.33 1.60
C ASP A 21 -7.39 -7.22 0.10
N TYR A 22 -7.46 -6.00 -0.43
CA TYR A 22 -7.64 -5.77 -1.86
C TYR A 22 -6.57 -6.48 -2.70
N VAL A 23 -5.29 -6.30 -2.36
CA VAL A 23 -4.18 -6.94 -3.09
C VAL A 23 -4.25 -8.47 -3.02
N LEU A 24 -4.60 -9.02 -1.86
CA LEU A 24 -4.74 -10.46 -1.69
C LEU A 24 -5.91 -11.01 -2.54
N GLU A 25 -7.07 -10.36 -2.50
CA GLU A 25 -8.27 -10.80 -3.22
C GLU A 25 -8.10 -10.70 -4.74
N HIS A 26 -7.47 -9.63 -5.24
CA HIS A 26 -7.41 -9.34 -6.67
C HIS A 26 -6.19 -9.93 -7.38
N SER A 27 -5.08 -10.14 -6.65
CA SER A 27 -3.83 -10.65 -7.26
C SER A 27 -3.31 -11.93 -6.60
N GLY A 28 -3.89 -12.39 -5.49
CA GLY A 28 -3.38 -13.53 -4.72
C GLY A 28 -2.06 -13.26 -3.99
N LEU A 29 -1.55 -12.02 -3.98
CA LEU A 29 -0.25 -11.67 -3.41
C LEU A 29 -0.39 -11.15 -1.98
N LYS A 30 0.56 -11.51 -1.11
CA LYS A 30 0.69 -10.89 0.22
C LYS A 30 1.70 -9.75 0.20
N VAL A 31 1.31 -8.59 0.68
CA VAL A 31 2.17 -7.38 0.76
C VAL A 31 2.36 -6.91 2.20
N SER A 32 3.53 -6.31 2.47
CA SER A 32 3.88 -5.77 3.79
C SER A 32 3.54 -4.28 3.89
N ASN A 33 3.42 -3.76 5.12
CA ASN A 33 3.27 -2.32 5.33
C ASN A 33 4.46 -1.54 4.74
N LEU A 34 5.66 -2.09 4.84
CA LEU A 34 6.87 -1.51 4.27
C LEU A 34 6.71 -1.25 2.76
N TYR A 35 6.22 -2.23 2.01
CA TYR A 35 6.00 -2.09 0.57
C TYR A 35 4.94 -1.05 0.26
N ILE A 36 3.82 -1.05 0.98
CA ILE A 36 2.78 -0.04 0.82
C ILE A 36 3.36 1.37 1.09
N SER A 37 4.15 1.56 2.15
CA SER A 37 4.80 2.84 2.44
C SER A 37 5.83 3.25 1.38
N GLN A 38 6.60 2.30 0.84
CA GLN A 38 7.53 2.57 -0.26
C GLN A 38 6.79 3.06 -1.51
N ILE A 39 5.68 2.43 -1.88
CA ILE A 39 4.90 2.85 -3.04
C ILE A 39 4.17 4.17 -2.79
N LYS A 40 3.65 4.43 -1.58
CA LYS A 40 3.10 5.75 -1.21
C LYS A 40 4.13 6.86 -1.45
N ARG A 41 5.36 6.67 -0.97
CA ARG A 41 6.48 7.60 -1.23
C ARG A 41 6.80 7.77 -2.73
N LYS A 42 6.81 6.68 -3.51
CA LYS A 42 7.01 6.75 -4.97
C LYS A 42 5.90 7.52 -5.69
N CYS A 43 4.70 7.58 -5.12
CA CYS A 43 3.56 8.35 -5.65
C CYS A 43 3.47 9.78 -5.08
N GLY A 44 4.42 10.21 -4.24
CA GLY A 44 4.37 11.54 -3.61
C GLY A 44 3.35 11.66 -2.47
N ILE A 45 2.84 10.54 -1.95
CA ILE A 45 1.89 10.51 -0.82
C ILE A 45 2.68 10.53 0.48
N GLU A 46 2.35 11.47 1.36
CA GLU A 46 2.93 11.53 2.69
C GLU A 46 2.61 10.25 3.48
N VAL A 47 3.64 9.70 4.10
CA VAL A 47 3.51 8.59 5.04
C VAL A 47 3.89 9.09 6.41
N GLY A 48 3.10 8.73 7.43
CA GLY A 48 3.41 9.06 8.82
C GLY A 48 4.83 8.61 9.22
N LYS A 49 5.33 9.16 10.33
CA LYS A 49 6.71 8.93 10.80
C LYS A 49 7.08 7.44 10.76
N ASN A 50 8.15 7.11 10.05
CA ASN A 50 8.70 5.76 10.05
C ASN A 50 9.50 5.54 11.34
N TYR A 51 8.91 4.87 12.32
CA TYR A 51 9.61 4.51 13.57
C TYR A 51 10.61 3.36 13.38
N ASN A 52 10.52 2.61 12.27
CA ASN A 52 11.50 1.60 11.89
C ASN A 52 12.64 2.27 11.11
N LEU A 53 13.45 3.03 11.84
CA LEU A 53 14.69 3.57 11.28
C LEU A 53 15.65 2.41 11.00
N PRO A 54 16.37 2.44 9.86
CA PRO A 54 17.44 1.51 9.60
C PRO A 54 18.46 1.55 10.76
N LYS A 55 18.89 0.37 11.24
CA LYS A 55 19.84 0.28 12.37
C LYS A 55 21.26 0.74 11.99
N SER A 56 21.54 0.83 10.69
CA SER A 56 22.78 1.35 10.11
C SER A 56 22.53 1.81 8.67
N GLU A 57 23.41 2.68 8.12
CA GLU A 57 23.35 3.09 6.70
C GLU A 57 23.42 1.89 5.72
N ASP A 58 24.10 0.81 6.12
CA ASP A 58 24.22 -0.42 5.32
C ASP A 58 23.00 -1.35 5.40
N SER A 59 22.02 -1.07 6.26
CA SER A 59 20.80 -1.87 6.33
C SER A 59 19.87 -1.55 5.17
N ARG A 60 20.17 -2.12 4.00
CA ARG A 60 19.32 -2.04 2.80
C ARG A 60 18.00 -2.73 3.10
N GLN A 61 16.96 -1.94 3.35
CA GLN A 61 15.61 -2.46 3.46
C GLN A 61 15.21 -3.13 2.13
N PRO A 62 14.47 -4.26 2.18
CA PRO A 62 14.02 -4.92 0.96
C PRO A 62 13.14 -3.97 0.16
N LEU A 63 13.41 -3.86 -1.14
CA LEU A 63 12.59 -3.09 -2.08
C LEU A 63 11.37 -3.92 -2.49
N CYS A 64 10.23 -3.25 -2.68
CA CYS A 64 9.02 -3.86 -3.20
C CYS A 64 9.29 -4.50 -4.58
N PRO A 65 9.06 -5.81 -4.75
CA PRO A 65 9.12 -6.47 -6.05
C PRO A 65 8.14 -5.86 -7.07
N PRO A 66 8.44 -5.86 -8.37
CA PRO A 66 7.60 -5.21 -9.39
C PRO A 66 6.15 -5.70 -9.42
N GLU A 67 5.91 -6.99 -9.22
CA GLU A 67 4.58 -7.59 -9.21
C GLU A 67 3.74 -7.09 -8.02
N LYS A 68 4.36 -6.90 -6.87
CA LYS A 68 3.72 -6.35 -5.67
C LYS A 68 3.50 -4.85 -5.81
N GLU A 69 4.43 -4.13 -6.43
CA GLU A 69 4.24 -2.71 -6.75
C GLU A 69 3.04 -2.49 -7.67
N LYS A 70 2.90 -3.31 -8.72
CA LYS A 70 1.75 -3.24 -9.62
C LYS A 70 0.43 -3.43 -8.86
N ALA A 71 0.32 -4.49 -8.06
CA ALA A 71 -0.89 -4.77 -7.30
C ALA A 71 -1.22 -3.66 -6.28
N ILE A 72 -0.22 -3.11 -5.59
CA ILE A 72 -0.42 -2.00 -4.65
C ILE A 72 -0.90 -0.74 -5.39
N ARG A 73 -0.35 -0.44 -6.58
CA ARG A 73 -0.80 0.72 -7.38
C ARG A 73 -2.23 0.55 -7.90
N GLU A 74 -2.64 -0.68 -8.24
CA GLU A 74 -4.03 -0.98 -8.59
C GLU A 74 -4.96 -0.74 -7.40
N ALA A 75 -4.57 -1.16 -6.19
CA ALA A 75 -5.29 -0.85 -4.97
C ALA A 75 -5.40 0.66 -4.72
N PHE A 76 -4.32 1.43 -4.92
CA PHE A 76 -4.36 2.88 -4.74
C PHE A 76 -5.35 3.57 -5.68
N LYS A 77 -5.40 3.15 -6.96
CA LYS A 77 -6.39 3.66 -7.91
C LYS A 77 -7.81 3.30 -7.51
N TYR A 78 -8.02 2.06 -7.06
CA TYR A 78 -9.34 1.59 -6.60
C TYR A 78 -9.88 2.44 -5.44
N PHE A 79 -9.03 2.75 -4.47
CA PHE A 79 -9.39 3.56 -3.31
C PHE A 79 -9.29 5.07 -3.54
N GLY A 80 -9.04 5.54 -4.77
CA GLY A 80 -8.91 6.97 -5.07
C GLY A 80 -7.73 7.67 -4.35
N ILE A 81 -6.70 6.92 -3.98
CA ILE A 81 -5.49 7.45 -3.34
C ILE A 81 -4.58 8.13 -4.38
N ILE A 82 -4.58 7.63 -5.63
CA ILE A 82 -3.85 8.20 -6.79
C ILE A 82 -4.73 8.21 -8.04
#